data_AF-A0A3D5KUW7-F1
#
_entry.id   AF-A0A3D5KUW7-F1
#
_cell.length_a   1.000
_cell.length_b   1.000
_cell.length_c   1.000
_cell.angle_alpha   90.00
_cell.angle_beta   90.00
_cell.angle_gamma   90.00
#
_symmetry.space_group_name_H-M   'P 1'
#
loop_
_entity.id
_entity.type
_entity.pdbx_description
1 polymer ?
#
loop_
_entity_poly.entity_id
_entity_poly.type
_entity_poly.pdbx_seq_one_letter_code
_entity_poly.pdbx_strand_id
1 'polypeptide(L)'
;MALKKKLQQIGKIALRIFIILFVAQLVYILLLKWVDPPITYTQLSSWVSGYGLTRDYVDFKEMSPNIRLAVIASEDQLFPDHNGFDIESIIEA
;
A
#
# COMPACT_ATOMS: atom_id res chain seq x y z
N MET A 1 7.20 33.73 -30.49
CA MET A 1 6.27 34.10 -29.40
C MET A 1 5.18 33.04 -29.14
N ALA A 2 4.55 32.46 -30.17
CA ALA A 2 3.51 31.44 -30.03
C ALA A 2 3.99 30.11 -29.39
N LEU A 3 5.20 29.63 -29.74
CA LEU A 3 5.77 28.40 -29.19
C LEU A 3 5.99 28.48 -27.68
N LYS A 4 6.53 29.60 -27.19
CA LYS A 4 6.74 29.86 -25.75
C LYS A 4 5.42 29.88 -24.98
N LYS A 5 4.36 30.49 -25.55
CA LYS A 5 3.00 30.45 -24.97
C LYS A 5 2.42 29.03 -24.91
N LYS A 6 2.58 28.22 -25.97
CA LYS A 6 2.16 26.81 -25.98
C LYS A 6 2.88 25.98 -24.92
N LEU A 7 4.21 26.10 -24.82
CA LEU A 7 5.02 25.42 -23.79
C LEU A 7 4.57 25.80 -22.37
N GLN A 8 4.32 27.09 -22.13
CA GLN A 8 3.79 27.56 -20.85
C GLN A 8 2.40 27.00 -20.53
N GLN A 9 1.53 26.85 -21.54
CA GLN A 9 0.20 26.29 -21.36
C GLN A 9 0.24 24.78 -21.05
N ILE A 10 1.10 24.02 -21.76
CA ILE A 10 1.32 22.60 -21.48
C ILE A 10 1.86 22.42 -20.06
N GLY A 11 2.85 23.21 -19.65
CA GLY A 11 3.40 23.15 -18.29
C GLY A 11 2.35 23.43 -17.21
N LYS A 12 1.45 24.40 -17.43
CA LYS A 12 0.34 24.67 -16.50
C LYS A 12 -0.65 23.50 -16.40
N ILE A 13 -0.96 22.85 -17.52
CA ILE A 13 -1.85 21.68 -17.53
C ILE A 13 -1.19 20.52 -16.82
N ALA A 14 0.07 20.22 -17.14
CA ALA A 14 0.84 19.16 -16.49
C ALA A 14 0.94 19.38 -14.98
N LEU A 15 1.23 20.60 -14.53
CA LEU A 15 1.26 20.94 -13.10
C LEU A 15 -0.12 20.76 -12.44
N ARG A 16 -1.20 21.17 -13.12
CA ARG A 16 -2.57 21.00 -12.60
C ARG A 16 -2.93 19.53 -12.45
N ILE A 17 -2.61 18.71 -13.45
CA ILE A 17 -2.82 17.26 -13.41
C ILE A 17 -2.01 16.65 -12.27
N PHE A 18 -0.73 17.01 -12.15
CA PHE A 18 0.13 16.53 -11.06
C PHE A 18 -0.46 16.86 -9.70
N ILE A 19 -0.89 18.10 -9.47
CA ILE A 19 -1.52 18.51 -8.19
C ILE A 19 -2.79 17.71 -7.93
N ILE A 20 -3.65 17.54 -8.94
CA ILE A 20 -4.89 16.76 -8.79
C ILE A 20 -4.57 15.31 -8.40
N LEU A 21 -3.62 14.67 -9.09
CA LEU A 21 -3.23 13.29 -8.80
C LEU A 21 -2.58 13.15 -7.43
N PHE A 22 -1.73 14.11 -7.04
CA PHE A 22 -1.10 14.14 -5.73
C PHE A 22 -2.13 14.26 -4.61
N VAL A 23 -3.08 15.20 -4.74
CA VAL A 23 -4.16 15.37 -3.76
C VAL A 23 -5.07 14.14 -3.74
N ALA A 24 -5.43 13.58 -4.90
CA ALA A 24 -6.23 12.38 -4.99
C ALA A 24 -5.56 11.19 -4.29
N GLN A 25 -4.23 11.03 -4.41
CA GLN A 25 -3.47 10.00 -3.72
C GLN A 25 -3.52 10.19 -2.19
N LEU A 26 -3.39 11.41 -1.69
CA LEU A 26 -3.50 11.69 -0.25
C LEU A 26 -4.91 11.38 0.28
N VAL A 27 -5.95 11.78 -0.47
CA VAL A 27 -7.34 11.45 -0.14
C VAL A 27 -7.53 9.94 -0.11
N TYR A 28 -6.97 9.22 -1.09
CA TYR A 28 -7.03 7.77 -1.13
C TYR A 28 -6.37 7.12 0.10
N ILE A 29 -5.16 7.55 0.49
CA ILE A 29 -4.49 7.06 1.70
C ILE A 29 -5.34 7.30 2.96
N LEU A 30 -5.99 8.46 3.07
CA LEU A 30 -6.88 8.73 4.20
C LEU A 30 -8.10 7.81 4.21
N LEU A 31 -8.71 7.52 3.05
CA LEU A 31 -9.83 6.59 2.95
C LEU A 31 -9.43 5.17 3.40
N LEU A 32 -8.21 4.73 3.09
CA LEU A 32 -7.69 3.42 3.49
C LEU A 32 -7.58 3.24 5.01
N LYS A 33 -7.69 4.31 5.81
CA LYS A 33 -7.79 4.19 7.27
C LYS A 33 -9.08 3.48 7.73
N TRP A 34 -10.14 3.55 6.93
CA TRP A 34 -11.47 3.02 7.29
C TRP A 34 -11.99 1.98 6.32
N VAL A 35 -11.49 1.97 5.09
CA VAL A 35 -11.94 1.06 4.04
C VAL A 35 -10.74 0.26 3.56
N ASP A 36 -10.79 -1.06 3.72
CA ASP A 36 -9.76 -1.93 3.18
C ASP A 36 -9.65 -1.75 1.66
N PRO A 37 -8.43 -1.85 1.08
CA PRO A 37 -8.28 -1.79 -0.36
C PRO A 37 -9.04 -2.96 -1.00
N PRO A 38 -9.77 -2.74 -2.11
CA PRO A 38 -10.56 -3.80 -2.73
C PRO A 38 -9.71 -4.97 -3.23
N ILE A 39 -8.45 -4.71 -3.61
CA ILE A 39 -7.45 -5.69 -4.04
C ILE A 39 -6.09 -5.27 -3.47
N THR A 40 -5.35 -6.22 -2.89
CA THR A 40 -3.96 -6.04 -2.48
C THR A 40 -2.99 -6.43 -3.59
N TYR A 41 -1.74 -5.97 -3.49
CA TYR A 41 -0.68 -6.38 -4.41
C TYR A 41 -0.48 -7.91 -4.41
N THR A 42 -0.54 -8.56 -3.25
CA THR A 42 -0.43 -10.02 -3.11
C THR A 42 -1.56 -10.74 -3.84
N GLN A 43 -2.80 -10.25 -3.72
CA GLN A 43 -3.94 -10.79 -4.46
C GLN A 43 -3.77 -10.65 -5.98
N LEU A 44 -3.26 -9.51 -6.45
CA LEU A 44 -2.97 -9.32 -7.87
C LEU A 44 -1.90 -10.31 -8.35
N SER A 45 -0.83 -10.50 -7.57
CA SER A 45 0.21 -11.47 -7.88
C SER A 45 -0.34 -12.90 -7.93
N SER A 46 -1.15 -13.31 -6.95
CA SER A 46 -1.79 -14.63 -6.94
C SER A 46 -2.69 -14.85 -8.16
N TRP A 47 -3.44 -13.83 -8.57
CA TRP A 47 -4.31 -13.90 -9.74
C TRP A 47 -3.52 -14.08 -11.03
N VAL A 48 -2.47 -13.27 -11.25
CA VAL A 48 -1.60 -13.37 -12.43
C VAL A 48 -0.87 -14.72 -12.49
N SER A 49 -0.51 -15.28 -11.34
CA SER A 49 0.11 -16.61 -11.24
C SER A 49 -0.88 -17.78 -11.37
N GLY A 50 -2.18 -17.52 -11.57
CA GLY A 50 -3.18 -18.56 -11.78
C GLY A 50 -3.73 -19.20 -10.49
N TYR A 51 -3.35 -18.70 -9.32
CA TYR A 51 -3.88 -19.15 -8.02
C TYR A 51 -5.25 -18.55 -7.69
N GLY A 52 -5.73 -17.60 -8.50
CA GLY A 52 -7.03 -16.95 -8.31
C GLY A 52 -7.00 -15.89 -7.21
N LEU A 53 -8.20 -15.48 -6.77
CA LEU A 53 -8.42 -14.47 -5.72
C LEU A 53 -9.11 -15.09 -4.49
N THR A 54 -8.83 -16.36 -4.20
CA THR A 54 -9.44 -17.07 -3.06
C THR A 54 -8.95 -16.48 -1.74
N ARG A 55 -9.86 -16.30 -0.79
CA ARG A 55 -9.54 -15.78 0.53
C ARG A 55 -10.49 -16.34 1.58
N ASP A 56 -9.92 -17.09 2.52
CA ASP A 56 -10.62 -17.60 3.69
C ASP A 56 -10.12 -16.85 4.92
N TYR A 57 -11.03 -16.13 5.57
CA TYR A 57 -10.70 -15.36 6.77
C TYR A 57 -10.87 -16.25 8.00
N VAL A 58 -9.86 -16.25 8.86
CA VAL A 58 -9.93 -16.86 10.19
C VAL A 58 -9.75 -15.77 11.22
N ASP A 59 -10.62 -15.73 12.22
CA ASP A 59 -10.52 -14.73 13.28
C ASP A 59 -9.26 -14.93 14.10
N PHE A 60 -8.62 -13.82 14.52
CA PHE A 60 -7.37 -13.89 15.29
C PHE A 60 -7.51 -14.71 16.59
N LYS A 61 -8.70 -14.72 17.20
CA LYS A 61 -9.01 -15.49 18.40
C LYS A 61 -9.13 -16.99 18.14
N GLU A 62 -9.40 -17.38 16.90
CA GLU A 62 -9.52 -18.79 16.47
C GLU A 62 -8.17 -19.36 16.02
N MET A 63 -7.17 -18.50 15.79
CA MET A 63 -5.82 -18.93 15.42
C MET A 63 -5.07 -19.55 16.60
N SER A 64 -4.46 -20.72 16.37
CA SER A 64 -3.55 -21.35 17.33
C SER A 64 -2.40 -20.41 17.72
N PRO A 65 -1.95 -20.38 18.99
CA PRO A 65 -0.75 -19.64 19.38
C PRO A 65 0.49 -19.99 18.54
N ASN A 66 0.61 -21.24 18.09
CA ASN A 66 1.78 -21.71 17.35
C ASN A 66 1.89 -21.09 15.96
N ILE A 67 0.76 -20.96 15.23
CA ILE A 67 0.80 -20.33 13.90
C ILE A 67 1.09 -18.83 14.01
N ARG A 68 0.59 -18.17 15.06
CA ARG A 68 0.90 -16.76 15.33
C ARG A 68 2.39 -16.55 15.59
N LEU A 69 2.99 -17.39 16.44
CA LEU A 69 4.43 -17.33 16.71
C LEU A 69 5.28 -17.70 15.49
N ALA A 70 4.86 -18.68 14.69
CA ALA A 70 5.58 -19.08 13.48
C ALA A 70 5.68 -17.95 12.46
N VAL A 71 4.57 -17.24 12.20
CA VAL A 71 4.54 -16.11 11.25
C VAL A 71 5.38 -14.93 11.75
N ILE A 72 5.27 -14.57 13.03
CA ILE A 72 6.11 -13.53 13.64
C ILE A 72 7.59 -13.91 13.49
N ALA A 73 7.96 -15.14 13.85
CA ALA A 73 9.35 -15.58 13.77
C ALA A 73 9.92 -15.63 12.35
N SER A 74 9.08 -15.89 11.33
CA SER A 74 9.51 -16.02 9.93
C SER A 74 9.50 -14.72 9.14
N GLU A 75 8.57 -13.80 9.43
CA GLU A 75 8.38 -12.57 8.65
C GLU A 75 8.92 -11.33 9.35
N ASP A 76 8.62 -11.16 10.65
CA ASP A 76 8.92 -9.94 11.40
C ASP A 76 9.13 -10.26 12.89
N GLN A 77 10.39 -10.53 13.26
CA GLN A 77 10.75 -10.93 14.63
C GLN A 77 10.60 -9.78 15.64
N LEU A 78 10.66 -8.53 15.18
CA LEU A 78 10.55 -7.33 16.01
C LEU A 78 9.11 -6.83 16.11
N PHE A 79 8.14 -7.53 15.51
CA PHE A 79 6.72 -7.20 15.57
C PHE A 79 6.20 -6.78 16.96
N PRO A 80 6.57 -7.45 18.08
CA PRO A 80 6.10 -7.07 19.42
C PRO A 80 6.73 -5.77 19.95
N ASP A 81 7.87 -5.37 19.39
CA ASP A 81 8.72 -4.30 19.92
C ASP A 81 8.43 -2.94 19.25
N HIS A 82 7.65 -2.91 18.16
CA HIS A 82 7.25 -1.68 17.46
C HIS A 82 5.73 -1.50 17.33
N ASN A 83 5.31 -0.24 17.14
CA ASN A 83 3.90 0.13 17.01
C ASN A 83 3.42 0.11 15.54
N GLY A 84 3.78 -0.95 14.82
CA GLY A 84 3.43 -1.17 13.41
C GLY A 84 4.47 -0.75 12.36
N PHE A 85 5.43 0.14 12.69
CA PHE A 85 6.54 0.45 11.80
C PHE A 85 7.88 0.25 12.49
N ASP A 86 8.68 -0.68 11.97
CA ASP A 86 10.10 -0.79 12.32
C ASP A 86 10.89 0.29 11.55
N ILE A 87 11.02 1.46 12.18
CA ILE A 87 11.72 2.60 11.60
C ILE A 87 13.21 2.33 11.40
N GLU A 88 13.82 1.51 12.26
CA GLU A 88 15.24 1.18 12.18
C GLU A 88 15.51 0.37 10.90
N SER A 89 14.75 -0.71 10.70
CA SER A 89 14.84 -1.52 9.48
C SER A 89 14.45 -0.75 8.21
N ILE A 90 13.48 0.16 8.28
CA ILE A 90 13.06 0.99 7.13
C ILE A 90 14.17 1.94 6.69
N ILE A 91 14.95 2.49 7.62
CA ILE A 91 16.04 3.42 7.30
C ILE A 91 17.27 2.68 6.75
N GLU A 92 17.49 1.43 7.18
CA GLU A 92 18.63 0.61 6.75
C GLU A 92 18.44 -0.01 5.35
N ALA A 93 17.20 -0.25 4.91
CA ALA A 93 16.84 -0.83 3.62
C ALA A 93 17.05 0.11 2.41
#